data_AF-A0A6C0KKM8-F1
#
_entry.id   AF-A0A6C0KKM8-F1
#
_cell.length_a   1.000
_cell.length_b   1.000
_cell.length_c   1.000
_cell.angle_alpha   90.00
_cell.angle_beta   90.00
_cell.angle_gamma   90.00
#
_symmetry.space_group_name_H-M   'P 1'
#
loop_
_entity.id
_entity.type
_entity.pdbx_description
1 polymer ?
#
loop_
_entity_poly.entity_id
_entity_poly.type
_entity_poly.pdbx_seq_one_letter_code
_entity_poly.pdbx_strand_id
1 'polypeptide(L)'
;MPLYTCKCCQFSTMIKTHYTNHLKTKKHQNCSSNVAFCSPNVAFCSSNDDFPEKKTKPKKVYECKYCKKILQHHTSLSRHIKYSCKQNKDEDLKELARLFNEKEKKMNATDNALIQLIKDKDKQMEKMQKQIDKLANKLQIQNINNGTVNNHNTINIQLLNHSDTDYSHLTHNDYMACIQNCNKCVKTLIEKVHFNPNKPENMNIFLSNIKGKYVMIYKDNEWQIQNKKDQVNHLYDHNEMVLETWYDEYKDKHPDIIHSFQRYLNNRDENHVLNNVKEEILIMLYNNRNMIPDTIKVEYKNEIHEAN
;
A
#
# COMPACT_ATOMS: atom_id res chain seq x y z
N MET A 1 -29.40 17.73 -50.07
CA MET A 1 -28.77 17.10 -48.90
C MET A 1 -27.44 17.80 -48.62
N PRO A 2 -27.09 18.11 -47.36
CA PRO A 2 -25.86 18.83 -47.05
C PRO A 2 -24.60 17.97 -47.27
N LEU A 3 -23.57 18.55 -47.90
CA LEU A 3 -22.26 17.92 -48.06
C LEU A 3 -21.42 18.14 -46.79
N TYR A 4 -20.93 17.05 -46.19
CA TYR A 4 -20.06 17.07 -45.01
C TYR A 4 -18.60 16.85 -45.44
N THR A 5 -17.75 17.87 -45.28
CA THR A 5 -16.33 17.82 -45.65
C THR A 5 -15.42 17.96 -44.44
N CYS A 6 -14.45 17.05 -44.29
CA CYS A 6 -13.44 17.08 -43.24
C CYS A 6 -12.23 17.92 -43.67
N LYS A 7 -11.94 18.98 -42.93
CA LYS A 7 -10.82 19.90 -43.23
C LYS A 7 -9.44 19.27 -42.99
N CYS A 8 -9.33 18.26 -42.13
CA CYS A 8 -8.05 17.66 -41.75
C CYS A 8 -7.51 16.67 -42.80
N CYS A 9 -8.40 15.96 -43.50
CA CYS A 9 -8.00 14.87 -44.40
C CYS A 9 -8.80 14.79 -45.70
N GLN A 10 -9.47 15.89 -46.09
CA GLN A 10 -10.20 16.06 -47.36
C GLN A 10 -11.28 15.00 -47.65
N PHE A 11 -11.76 14.30 -46.62
CA PHE A 11 -12.87 13.36 -46.74
C PHE A 11 -14.20 14.12 -46.94
N SER A 12 -15.04 13.71 -47.89
CA SER A 12 -16.36 14.30 -48.11
C SER A 12 -17.46 13.24 -48.24
N THR A 13 -18.65 13.53 -47.73
CA THR A 13 -19.81 12.64 -47.85
C THR A 13 -21.12 13.41 -47.73
N MET A 14 -22.18 12.92 -48.37
CA MET A 14 -23.54 13.48 -48.22
C MET A 14 -24.32 12.87 -47.03
N ILE A 15 -23.74 11.87 -46.36
CA ILE A 15 -24.39 11.08 -45.30
C ILE A 15 -23.76 11.43 -43.94
N LYS A 16 -24.56 12.02 -43.04
CA LYS A 16 -24.12 12.46 -41.71
C LYS A 16 -23.52 11.31 -40.88
N THR A 17 -24.07 10.11 -40.98
CA THR A 17 -23.60 8.92 -40.24
C THR A 17 -22.19 8.52 -40.65
N HIS A 18 -21.88 8.58 -41.96
CA HIS A 18 -20.56 8.26 -42.49
C HIS A 18 -19.52 9.30 -42.05
N TYR A 19 -19.91 10.58 -42.04
CA TYR A 19 -19.06 11.67 -41.53
C TYR A 19 -18.77 11.49 -40.03
N THR A 20 -19.78 11.14 -39.25
CA THR A 20 -19.62 10.93 -37.80
C THR A 20 -18.71 9.74 -37.49
N ASN A 21 -18.83 8.65 -38.26
CA ASN A 21 -17.96 7.49 -38.12
C ASN A 21 -16.52 7.78 -38.55
N HIS A 22 -16.34 8.59 -39.60
CA HIS A 22 -15.03 9.06 -40.06
C HIS A 22 -14.23 9.75 -38.94
N LEU A 23 -14.87 10.65 -38.17
CA LEU A 23 -14.23 11.37 -37.05
C LEU A 23 -13.73 10.42 -35.94
N LYS A 24 -14.34 9.25 -35.79
CA LYS A 24 -13.97 8.24 -34.77
C LYS A 24 -12.89 7.27 -35.24
N THR A 25 -12.48 7.31 -36.52
CA THR A 25 -11.47 6.37 -37.03
C THR A 25 -10.08 6.70 -36.50
N LYS A 26 -9.27 5.68 -36.21
CA LYS A 26 -7.85 5.84 -35.80
C LYS A 26 -7.04 6.65 -36.83
N LYS A 27 -7.38 6.53 -38.13
CA LYS A 27 -6.78 7.34 -39.20
C LYS A 27 -7.06 8.83 -39.04
N HIS A 28 -8.29 9.22 -38.69
CA HIS A 28 -8.63 10.62 -38.44
C HIS A 28 -8.03 11.14 -37.13
N GLN A 29 -8.08 10.36 -36.04
CA GLN A 29 -7.49 10.73 -34.75
C GLN A 29 -5.98 11.00 -34.85
N ASN A 30 -5.25 10.18 -35.61
CA ASN A 30 -3.82 10.38 -35.86
C ASN A 30 -3.51 11.57 -36.77
N CYS A 31 -4.48 12.02 -37.56
CA CYS A 31 -4.37 13.20 -38.41
C CYS A 31 -4.70 14.48 -37.62
N SER A 32 -5.68 14.41 -36.71
CA SER A 32 -6.08 15.51 -35.83
C SER A 32 -5.06 15.82 -34.73
N SER A 33 -4.26 14.84 -34.29
CA SER A 33 -3.23 15.05 -33.26
C SER A 33 -2.02 15.87 -33.73
N ASN A 34 -1.91 16.16 -35.03
CA ASN A 34 -0.87 17.01 -35.61
C ASN A 34 -1.35 18.41 -36.05
N VAL A 35 -2.60 18.80 -35.77
CA VAL A 35 -3.11 20.13 -36.12
C VAL A 35 -3.91 20.68 -34.94
N ALA A 36 -3.29 21.56 -34.15
CA ALA A 36 -4.01 22.43 -33.23
C ALA A 36 -4.94 23.36 -34.04
N PHE A 37 -6.11 23.68 -33.45
CA PHE A 37 -7.22 24.50 -33.97
C PHE A 37 -8.27 23.80 -34.87
N CYS A 38 -9.48 23.56 -34.34
CA CYS A 38 -10.56 24.56 -34.35
C CYS A 38 -11.89 23.98 -33.81
N SER A 39 -12.54 24.77 -32.94
CA SER A 39 -13.93 24.61 -32.49
C SER A 39 -14.94 24.90 -33.61
N PRO A 40 -16.20 24.43 -33.49
CA PRO A 40 -17.19 24.59 -34.55
C PRO A 40 -17.77 26.00 -34.49
N ASN A 41 -17.40 26.85 -35.45
CA ASN A 41 -18.21 28.01 -35.76
C ASN A 41 -18.42 28.16 -37.26
N VAL A 42 -19.68 28.44 -37.55
CA VAL A 42 -20.35 28.47 -38.83
C VAL A 42 -19.82 29.66 -39.64
N ALA A 43 -19.37 29.43 -40.88
CA ALA A 43 -19.34 30.47 -41.89
C ALA A 43 -19.33 29.85 -43.30
N PHE A 44 -20.25 30.38 -44.09
CA PHE A 44 -20.55 30.15 -45.50
C PHE A 44 -19.31 30.44 -46.37
N CYS A 45 -19.01 29.60 -47.38
CA CYS A 45 -18.11 29.98 -48.48
C CYS A 45 -18.92 30.02 -49.77
N SER A 46 -19.11 31.22 -50.30
CA SER A 46 -19.42 31.44 -51.71
C SER A 46 -18.12 31.51 -52.50
N SER A 47 -18.21 30.99 -53.72
CA SER A 47 -17.22 30.88 -54.79
C SER A 47 -16.45 32.16 -55.09
N ASN A 48 -15.17 32.04 -55.47
CA ASN A 48 -14.72 32.22 -56.85
C ASN A 48 -13.19 32.07 -56.98
N ASP A 49 -12.82 31.66 -58.18
CA ASP A 49 -11.49 31.44 -58.72
C ASP A 49 -10.49 32.57 -58.44
N ASP A 50 -9.24 32.20 -58.19
CA ASP A 50 -8.12 32.57 -59.07
C ASP A 50 -6.81 31.94 -58.57
N PHE A 51 -6.10 31.31 -59.50
CA PHE A 51 -4.75 30.77 -59.29
C PHE A 51 -3.73 31.92 -59.15
N PRO A 52 -2.77 31.83 -58.22
CA PRO A 52 -1.48 32.46 -58.44
C PRO A 52 -0.31 31.47 -58.30
N GLU A 53 0.61 31.60 -59.24
CA GLU A 53 1.86 30.85 -59.39
C GLU A 53 2.64 30.67 -58.09
N LYS A 54 2.99 29.43 -57.77
CA LYS A 54 3.87 29.10 -56.65
C LYS A 54 5.33 29.43 -56.99
N LYS A 55 5.82 30.55 -56.45
CA LYS A 55 7.25 30.84 -56.28
C LYS A 55 7.90 29.72 -55.44
N THR A 56 8.84 28.98 -56.03
CA THR A 56 9.57 27.90 -55.36
C THR A 56 10.59 28.47 -54.38
N LYS A 57 10.42 28.17 -53.08
CA LYS A 57 11.41 28.50 -52.03
C LYS A 57 12.68 27.65 -52.22
N PRO A 58 13.88 28.17 -51.90
CA PRO A 58 15.13 27.42 -52.03
C PRO A 58 15.08 26.16 -51.15
N LYS A 59 15.35 25.00 -51.76
CA LYS A 59 15.38 23.70 -51.06
C LYS A 59 16.51 23.74 -50.01
N LYS A 60 16.16 23.64 -48.72
CA LYS A 60 17.15 23.45 -47.64
C LYS A 60 17.83 22.11 -47.84
N VAL A 61 19.13 22.16 -48.14
CA VAL A 61 20.01 20.98 -48.15
C VAL A 61 20.62 20.78 -46.76
N TYR A 62 20.78 19.52 -46.35
CA TYR A 62 21.21 19.11 -45.03
C TYR A 62 22.49 18.28 -45.14
N GLU A 63 23.60 18.77 -44.59
CA GLU A 63 24.91 18.11 -44.66
C GLU A 63 25.17 17.23 -43.43
N CYS A 64 25.67 16.02 -43.65
CA CYS A 64 26.11 15.13 -42.58
C CYS A 64 27.43 15.58 -41.97
N LYS A 65 27.45 15.92 -40.68
CA LYS A 65 28.65 16.34 -39.95
C LYS A 65 29.80 15.30 -39.92
N TYR A 66 29.50 14.02 -40.15
CA TYR A 66 30.47 12.93 -40.06
C TYR A 66 31.10 12.53 -41.41
N CYS A 67 30.34 12.58 -42.50
CA CYS A 67 30.81 12.16 -43.82
C CYS A 67 30.61 13.22 -44.92
N LYS A 68 30.14 14.42 -44.54
CA LYS A 68 29.89 15.58 -45.40
C LYS A 68 28.94 15.32 -46.58
N LYS A 69 28.15 14.24 -46.52
CA LYS A 69 27.15 13.93 -47.54
C LYS A 69 25.99 14.90 -47.44
N ILE A 70 25.65 15.54 -48.56
CA ILE A 70 24.54 16.48 -48.67
C ILE A 70 23.25 15.70 -49.00
N LEU A 71 22.20 15.93 -48.22
CA LEU A 71 20.91 15.26 -48.32
C LEU A 71 19.78 16.27 -48.45
N GLN A 72 18.73 15.91 -49.17
CA GLN A 72 17.63 16.83 -49.52
C GLN A 72 16.64 17.06 -48.38
N HIS A 73 16.61 16.18 -47.38
CA HIS A 73 15.67 16.23 -46.27
C HIS A 73 16.34 15.90 -44.94
N HIS A 74 15.90 16.56 -43.87
CA HIS A 74 16.35 16.28 -42.50
C HIS A 74 16.13 14.81 -42.10
N THR A 75 14.99 14.22 -42.49
CA THR A 75 14.67 12.80 -42.21
C THR A 75 15.64 11.84 -42.88
N SER A 76 16.07 12.15 -44.11
CA SER A 76 17.10 11.40 -44.82
C SER A 76 18.46 11.54 -44.13
N LEU A 77 18.78 12.73 -43.60
CA LEU A 77 19.98 12.95 -42.81
C LEU A 77 19.97 12.12 -41.50
N SER A 78 18.87 12.14 -40.76
CA SER A 78 18.74 11.35 -39.52
C SER A 78 18.87 9.84 -39.78
N ARG A 79 18.22 9.31 -40.83
CA ARG A 79 18.37 7.89 -41.20
C ARG A 79 19.79 7.57 -41.67
N HIS A 80 20.40 8.47 -42.43
CA HIS A 80 21.77 8.31 -42.88
C HIS A 80 22.73 8.22 -41.68
N ILE A 81 22.66 9.15 -40.72
CA ILE A 81 23.50 9.14 -39.51
C ILE A 81 23.31 7.81 -38.75
N LYS A 82 22.06 7.40 -38.53
CA LYS A 82 21.73 6.23 -37.70
C LYS A 82 22.05 4.87 -38.33
N TYR A 83 21.85 4.70 -39.65
CA TYR A 83 21.85 3.36 -40.26
C TYR A 83 22.85 3.18 -41.40
N SER A 84 23.42 4.24 -41.94
CA SER A 84 24.18 4.15 -43.19
C SER A 84 25.48 4.97 -43.20
N CYS A 85 25.73 5.79 -42.19
CA CYS A 85 26.92 6.61 -42.09
C CYS A 85 28.08 5.79 -41.56
N LYS A 86 28.99 5.38 -42.46
CA LYS A 86 30.18 4.57 -42.13
C LYS A 86 31.11 5.25 -41.12
N GLN A 87 31.06 6.58 -41.03
CA GLN A 87 31.90 7.39 -40.15
C GLN A 87 31.22 7.75 -38.81
N ASN A 88 30.00 7.26 -38.55
CA ASN A 88 29.26 7.46 -37.29
C ASN A 88 29.36 6.25 -36.34
N LYS A 89 30.26 5.29 -36.61
CA LYS A 89 30.29 4.00 -35.89
C LYS A 89 30.68 4.10 -34.41
N ASP A 90 31.32 5.20 -34.01
CA ASP A 90 31.93 5.34 -32.68
C ASP A 90 31.22 6.36 -31.77
N GLU A 91 30.25 7.13 -32.27
CA GLU A 91 29.53 8.12 -31.46
C GLU A 91 28.57 7.47 -30.47
N ASP A 92 27.82 6.45 -30.91
CA ASP A 92 26.94 5.68 -30.02
C ASP A 92 27.74 5.00 -28.90
N LEU A 93 28.97 4.53 -29.20
CA LEU A 93 29.86 3.92 -28.21
C LEU A 93 30.46 4.96 -27.24
N LYS A 94 30.80 6.15 -27.73
CA LYS A 94 31.28 7.27 -26.90
C LYS A 94 30.19 7.82 -25.98
N GLU A 95 28.94 7.89 -26.46
CA GLU A 95 27.79 8.30 -25.68
C GLU A 95 27.47 7.26 -24.59
N LEU A 96 27.52 5.97 -24.92
CA LEU A 96 27.41 4.88 -23.94
C LEU A 96 28.50 4.96 -22.87
N ALA A 97 29.76 5.19 -23.25
CA ALA A 97 30.87 5.33 -22.30
C ALA A 97 30.69 6.56 -21.37
N ARG A 98 30.17 7.67 -21.88
CA ARG A 98 29.81 8.84 -21.06
C ARG A 98 28.71 8.52 -20.04
N LEU A 99 27.64 7.86 -20.48
CA LEU A 99 26.53 7.48 -19.60
C LEU A 99 26.97 6.49 -18.51
N PHE A 100 27.85 5.54 -18.85
CA PHE A 100 28.45 4.63 -17.86
C PHE A 100 29.27 5.39 -16.81
N ASN A 101 30.16 6.28 -17.23
CA ASN A 101 30.96 7.09 -16.31
C ASN A 101 30.11 8.01 -15.43
N GLU A 102 29.00 8.56 -15.95
CA GLU A 102 28.08 9.37 -15.15
C GLU A 102 27.31 8.52 -14.12
N LYS A 103 26.88 7.31 -14.52
CA LYS A 103 26.23 6.36 -13.63
C LYS A 103 27.17 5.90 -12.52
N GLU A 104 28.44 5.61 -12.84
CA GLU A 104 29.46 5.20 -11.89
C GLU A 104 29.76 6.30 -10.87
N LYS A 105 29.85 7.57 -11.31
CA LYS A 105 29.99 8.72 -10.40
C LYS A 105 28.81 8.84 -9.42
N LYS A 106 27.57 8.67 -9.91
CA LYS A 106 26.37 8.70 -9.06
C LYS A 106 26.36 7.52 -8.08
N MET A 107 26.77 6.34 -8.53
CA MET A 107 26.87 5.15 -7.69
C MET A 107 27.91 5.36 -6.57
N ASN A 108 29.12 5.79 -6.91
CA ASN A 108 30.18 6.08 -5.94
C ASN A 108 29.79 7.18 -4.94
N ALA A 109 29.06 8.22 -5.38
CA ALA A 109 28.54 9.24 -4.47
C ALA A 109 27.50 8.67 -3.49
N THR A 110 26.65 7.75 -3.97
CA THR A 110 25.64 7.07 -3.17
C THR A 110 26.30 6.12 -2.16
N ASP A 111 27.29 5.35 -2.59
CA ASP A 111 28.05 4.42 -1.74
C ASP A 111 28.79 5.17 -0.64
N ASN A 112 29.41 6.31 -0.96
CA ASN A 112 30.05 7.16 0.04
C ASN A 112 29.06 7.72 1.08
N ALA A 113 27.86 8.11 0.65
CA ALA A 113 26.80 8.56 1.55
C ALA A 113 26.30 7.42 2.45
N LEU A 114 26.16 6.20 1.90
CA LEU A 114 25.77 5.01 2.65
C LEU A 114 26.83 4.61 3.68
N ILE A 115 28.12 4.62 3.30
CA ILE A 115 29.24 4.36 4.22
C ILE A 115 29.25 5.38 5.36
N GLN A 116 28.99 6.66 5.07
CA GLN A 116 28.92 7.69 6.10
C GLN A 116 27.75 7.45 7.06
N LEU A 117 26.57 7.08 6.54
CA LEU A 117 25.40 6.74 7.35
C LEU A 117 25.66 5.55 8.29
N ILE A 118 26.33 4.49 7.79
CA ILE A 118 26.71 3.32 8.60
C ILE A 118 27.64 3.74 9.75
N LYS A 119 28.68 4.55 9.46
CA LYS A 119 29.59 5.06 10.49
C LYS A 119 28.87 5.88 11.57
N ASP A 120 27.89 6.68 11.19
CA ASP A 120 27.13 7.49 12.14
C ASP A 120 26.18 6.61 12.99
N LYS A 121 25.61 5.54 12.41
CA LYS A 121 24.84 4.53 13.13
C LYS A 121 25.70 3.75 14.13
N ASP A 122 26.89 3.32 13.74
CA ASP A 122 27.82 2.61 14.64
C ASP A 122 28.21 3.47 15.85
N LYS A 123 28.49 4.77 15.63
CA LYS A 123 28.73 5.72 16.73
C LYS A 123 27.55 5.87 17.67
N GLN A 124 26.32 5.85 17.15
CA GLN A 124 25.11 5.90 17.99
C GLN A 124 24.93 4.61 18.79
N MET A 125 25.16 3.45 18.18
CA MET A 125 25.12 2.16 18.88
C MET A 125 26.17 2.09 19.99
N GLU A 126 27.39 2.56 19.75
CA GLU A 126 28.45 2.59 20.77
C GLU A 126 28.07 3.50 21.96
N LYS A 127 27.44 4.66 21.69
CA LYS A 127 26.93 5.54 22.75
C LYS A 127 25.81 4.89 23.55
N MET A 128 24.91 4.18 22.88
CA MET A 128 23.80 3.46 23.52
C MET A 128 24.32 2.29 24.36
N GLN A 129 25.29 1.52 23.85
CA GLN A 129 25.94 0.44 24.60
C GLN A 129 26.62 0.96 25.87
N LYS A 130 27.35 2.08 25.78
CA LYS A 130 27.94 2.74 26.96
C LYS A 130 26.89 3.21 27.98
N GLN A 131 25.69 3.59 27.56
CA GLN A 131 24.59 3.93 28.47
C GLN A 131 24.02 2.67 29.13
N ILE A 132 23.85 1.59 28.38
CA ILE A 132 23.42 0.28 28.89
C ILE A 132 24.42 -0.24 29.92
N ASP A 133 25.72 -0.20 29.63
CA ASP A 133 26.76 -0.66 30.55
C ASP A 133 26.79 0.19 31.84
N LYS A 134 26.53 1.50 31.74
CA LYS A 134 26.41 2.39 32.91
C LYS A 134 25.16 2.09 33.75
N LEU A 135 24.04 1.76 33.12
CA LEU A 135 22.83 1.32 33.84
C LEU A 135 23.04 -0.05 34.49
N ALA A 136 23.63 -1.01 33.77
CA ALA A 136 23.92 -2.35 34.26
C ALA A 136 24.84 -2.30 35.48
N ASN A 137 25.89 -1.47 35.46
CA ASN A 137 26.78 -1.25 36.61
C ASN A 137 26.06 -0.58 37.79
N LYS A 138 25.08 0.31 37.54
CA LYS A 138 24.23 0.87 38.61
C LYS A 138 23.32 -0.17 39.25
N LEU A 139 22.89 -1.19 38.51
CA LEU A 139 22.01 -2.26 39.00
C LEU A 139 22.76 -3.36 39.77
N GLN A 140 24.08 -3.47 39.61
CA GLN A 140 24.89 -4.49 40.31
C GLN A 140 25.22 -4.17 41.78
N ILE A 141 24.86 -2.99 42.30
CA ILE A 141 25.07 -2.64 43.72
C ILE A 141 23.77 -2.81 44.50
N GLN A 142 23.37 -4.06 44.74
CA GLN A 142 22.55 -4.46 45.90
C GLN A 142 22.95 -5.87 46.35
N ASN A 143 24.13 -5.96 46.96
CA ASN A 143 24.49 -7.13 47.77
C ASN A 143 23.93 -6.90 49.19
N ILE A 144 22.70 -7.38 49.44
CA ILE A 144 22.11 -7.48 50.77
C ILE A 144 21.74 -8.96 50.99
N ASN A 145 22.56 -9.62 51.80
CA ASN A 145 22.28 -10.75 52.70
C ASN A 145 21.18 -11.76 52.31
N ASN A 146 21.63 -12.98 51.95
CA ASN A 146 21.15 -14.28 52.39
C ASN A 146 19.68 -14.41 52.86
N GLY A 147 18.74 -14.18 51.94
CA GLY A 147 17.35 -14.63 52.03
C GLY A 147 16.88 -14.97 50.63
N THR A 148 16.07 -16.02 50.47
CA THR A 148 15.52 -16.45 49.18
C THR A 148 14.74 -15.30 48.54
N VAL A 149 15.38 -14.55 47.64
CA VAL A 149 14.74 -13.50 46.84
C VAL A 149 13.99 -14.19 45.71
N ASN A 150 12.71 -14.46 45.93
CA ASN A 150 11.77 -14.60 44.83
C ASN A 150 11.69 -13.23 44.14
N ASN A 151 12.53 -13.00 43.13
CA ASN A 151 12.40 -11.88 42.20
C ASN A 151 11.16 -12.09 41.33
N HIS A 152 9.98 -11.94 41.94
CA HIS A 152 8.77 -11.64 41.19
C HIS A 152 8.89 -10.17 40.81
N ASN A 153 9.50 -9.87 39.66
CA ASN A 153 9.31 -8.58 39.01
C ASN A 153 7.81 -8.46 38.73
N THR A 154 7.08 -7.84 39.65
CA THR A 154 5.67 -7.51 39.49
C THR A 154 5.57 -6.40 38.46
N ILE A 155 5.48 -6.79 37.18
CA ILE A 155 5.08 -5.86 36.12
C ILE A 155 3.62 -5.52 36.43
N ASN A 156 3.40 -4.31 36.96
CA ASN A 156 2.06 -3.80 37.25
C ASN A 156 1.44 -3.34 35.92
N ILE A 157 0.94 -4.29 35.14
CA ILE A 157 0.29 -4.03 33.84
C ILE A 157 -1.13 -3.56 34.14
N GLN A 158 -1.41 -2.30 33.86
CA GLN A 158 -2.77 -1.78 33.91
C GLN A 158 -3.49 -2.17 32.61
N LEU A 159 -4.55 -2.97 32.74
CA LEU A 159 -5.40 -3.36 31.62
C LEU A 159 -6.26 -2.17 31.17
N LEU A 160 -6.53 -2.10 29.86
CA LEU A 160 -7.52 -1.20 29.29
C LEU A 160 -8.89 -1.86 29.36
N ASN A 161 -9.93 -1.05 29.61
CA ASN A 161 -11.30 -1.52 29.44
C ASN A 161 -11.48 -2.03 28.01
N HIS A 162 -12.33 -3.05 27.84
CA HIS A 162 -12.61 -3.63 26.54
C HIS A 162 -13.15 -2.59 25.52
N SER A 163 -13.89 -1.59 25.98
CA SER A 163 -14.34 -0.46 25.14
C SER A 163 -13.20 0.45 24.68
N ASP A 164 -12.10 0.47 25.43
CA ASP A 164 -10.98 1.39 25.25
C ASP A 164 -9.77 0.66 24.65
N THR A 165 -9.99 -0.52 24.07
CA THR A 165 -8.95 -1.36 23.46
C THR A 165 -8.14 -0.57 22.43
N ASP A 166 -6.82 -0.59 22.54
CA ASP A 166 -5.91 0.15 21.66
C ASP A 166 -5.71 -0.60 20.33
N TYR A 167 -6.05 0.04 19.20
CA TYR A 167 -5.77 -0.48 17.84
C TYR A 167 -4.59 0.24 17.18
N SER A 168 -4.02 1.26 17.82
CA SER A 168 -3.01 2.14 17.21
C SER A 168 -1.67 1.47 16.94
N HIS A 169 -1.41 0.31 17.57
CA HIS A 169 -0.20 -0.48 17.34
C HIS A 169 -0.23 -1.28 16.04
N LEU A 170 -1.39 -1.40 15.39
CA LEU A 170 -1.53 -2.14 14.14
C LEU A 170 -0.98 -1.35 12.95
N THR A 171 -0.16 -2.01 12.14
CA THR A 171 0.41 -1.44 10.91
C THR A 171 -0.46 -1.78 9.70
N HIS A 172 -0.28 -1.07 8.58
CA HIS A 172 -0.94 -1.43 7.31
C HIS A 172 -0.68 -2.89 6.90
N ASN A 173 0.53 -3.40 7.17
CA ASN A 173 0.87 -4.79 6.88
C ASN A 173 0.06 -5.77 7.74
N ASP A 174 -0.28 -5.40 8.98
CA ASP A 174 -1.11 -6.23 9.86
C ASP A 174 -2.53 -6.36 9.31
N TYR A 175 -3.15 -5.23 8.91
CA TYR A 175 -4.47 -5.23 8.29
C TYR A 175 -4.48 -6.00 6.97
N MET A 176 -3.46 -5.82 6.13
CA MET A 176 -3.32 -6.60 4.89
C MET A 176 -3.23 -8.09 5.17
N ALA A 177 -2.41 -8.51 6.14
CA ALA A 177 -2.27 -9.91 6.52
C ALA A 177 -3.59 -10.49 7.07
N CYS A 178 -4.37 -9.71 7.81
CA CYS A 178 -5.72 -10.11 8.24
C CYS A 178 -6.64 -10.31 7.03
N ILE A 179 -6.72 -9.35 6.11
CA ILE A 179 -7.60 -9.43 4.94
C ILE A 179 -7.22 -10.59 4.01
N GLN A 180 -5.93 -10.87 3.86
CA GLN A 180 -5.45 -12.03 3.09
C GLN A 180 -5.95 -13.37 3.65
N ASN A 181 -6.25 -13.45 4.95
CA ASN A 181 -6.87 -14.63 5.56
C ASN A 181 -8.37 -14.82 5.25
N CYS A 182 -8.95 -13.99 4.37
CA CYS A 182 -10.32 -14.11 3.85
C CYS A 182 -11.34 -14.30 5.00
N ASN A 183 -12.02 -15.45 5.08
CA ASN A 183 -13.07 -15.73 6.07
C ASN A 183 -12.60 -15.64 7.53
N LYS A 184 -11.27 -15.73 7.78
CA LYS A 184 -10.70 -15.64 9.13
C LYS A 184 -10.13 -14.25 9.46
N CYS A 185 -10.33 -13.26 8.59
CA CYS A 185 -9.77 -11.91 8.77
C CYS A 185 -10.12 -11.29 10.14
N VAL A 186 -11.38 -11.38 10.55
CA VAL A 186 -11.87 -10.86 11.83
C VAL A 186 -11.21 -11.59 13.01
N LYS A 187 -11.15 -12.93 12.95
CA LYS A 187 -10.47 -13.73 13.98
C LYS A 187 -9.00 -13.33 14.12
N THR A 188 -8.28 -13.21 13.01
CA THR A 188 -6.85 -12.85 13.01
C THR A 188 -6.63 -11.44 13.53
N LEU A 189 -7.56 -10.51 13.26
CA LEU A 189 -7.51 -9.16 13.83
C LEU A 189 -7.69 -9.19 15.35
N ILE A 190 -8.74 -9.87 15.85
CA ILE A 190 -8.99 -10.02 17.30
C ILE A 190 -7.76 -10.60 18.00
N GLU A 191 -7.13 -11.61 17.40
CA GLU A 191 -5.92 -12.24 17.95
C GLU A 191 -4.75 -11.24 18.05
N LYS A 192 -4.51 -10.43 17.01
CA LYS A 192 -3.45 -9.40 17.00
C LYS A 192 -3.72 -8.23 17.95
N VAL A 193 -4.99 -7.97 18.28
CA VAL A 193 -5.38 -6.87 19.16
C VAL A 193 -5.33 -7.30 20.62
N HIS A 194 -6.05 -8.38 20.96
CA HIS A 194 -6.27 -8.79 22.35
C HIS A 194 -5.23 -9.79 22.87
N PHE A 195 -4.46 -10.44 22.00
CA PHE A 195 -3.49 -11.48 22.40
C PHE A 195 -2.09 -11.19 21.86
N ASN A 196 -1.63 -9.95 22.04
CA ASN A 196 -0.32 -9.50 21.61
C ASN A 196 0.63 -9.36 22.81
N PRO A 197 1.72 -10.15 22.90
CA PRO A 197 2.70 -10.07 23.99
C PRO A 197 3.34 -8.69 24.19
N ASN A 198 3.42 -7.90 23.12
CA ASN A 198 3.98 -6.54 23.15
C ASN A 198 2.97 -5.50 23.65
N LYS A 199 1.70 -5.88 23.75
CA LYS A 199 0.57 -5.03 24.13
C LYS A 199 -0.30 -5.73 25.18
N PRO A 200 0.27 -6.08 26.35
CA PRO A 200 -0.47 -6.80 27.38
C PRO A 200 -1.64 -5.99 27.96
N GLU A 201 -1.65 -4.67 27.83
CA GLU A 201 -2.74 -3.79 28.23
C GLU A 201 -4.08 -4.10 27.51
N ASN A 202 -4.02 -4.66 26.30
CA ASN A 202 -5.19 -5.07 25.51
C ASN A 202 -5.68 -6.49 25.82
N MET A 203 -5.01 -7.24 26.70
CA MET A 203 -5.41 -8.60 27.08
C MET A 203 -6.58 -8.59 28.06
N ASN A 204 -7.68 -7.96 27.63
CA ASN A 204 -8.85 -7.57 28.41
C ASN A 204 -10.08 -8.47 28.16
N ILE A 205 -9.90 -9.62 27.53
CA ILE A 205 -10.95 -10.61 27.28
C ILE A 205 -10.37 -12.04 27.28
N PHE A 206 -11.05 -12.99 27.93
CA PHE A 206 -10.71 -14.41 27.82
C PHE A 206 -11.87 -15.35 28.14
N LEU A 207 -11.72 -16.61 27.73
CA LEU A 207 -12.65 -17.67 28.07
C LEU A 207 -12.05 -18.57 29.17
N SER A 208 -12.69 -18.61 30.35
CA SER A 208 -12.26 -19.44 31.48
C SER A 208 -12.56 -20.92 31.27
N ASN A 209 -13.71 -21.23 30.67
CA ASN A 209 -14.16 -22.59 30.38
C ASN A 209 -14.83 -22.65 29.00
N ILE A 210 -14.35 -23.55 28.14
CA ILE A 210 -14.86 -23.75 26.78
C ILE A 210 -16.35 -24.10 26.73
N LYS A 211 -16.85 -24.89 27.71
CA LYS A 211 -18.25 -25.29 27.82
C LYS A 211 -19.12 -24.26 28.57
N GLY A 212 -18.51 -23.23 29.17
CA GLY A 212 -19.21 -22.21 29.93
C GLY A 212 -20.15 -21.37 29.06
N LYS A 213 -21.23 -20.86 29.66
CA LYS A 213 -22.15 -19.89 29.02
C LYS A 213 -21.56 -18.46 28.99
N TYR A 214 -20.49 -18.25 29.74
CA TYR A 214 -19.98 -16.93 30.09
C TYR A 214 -18.54 -16.71 29.61
N VAL A 215 -18.20 -15.46 29.33
CA VAL A 215 -16.87 -14.97 28.98
C VAL A 215 -16.45 -13.90 29.99
N MET A 216 -15.15 -13.80 30.25
CA MET A 216 -14.59 -12.77 31.14
C MET A 216 -14.13 -11.58 30.30
N ILE A 217 -14.56 -10.38 30.67
CA ILE A 217 -14.22 -9.12 30.00
C ILE A 217 -13.82 -8.11 31.05
N TYR A 218 -12.73 -7.38 30.82
CA TYR A 218 -12.32 -6.29 31.69
C TYR A 218 -13.03 -5.00 31.31
N LYS A 219 -13.86 -4.48 32.20
CA LYS A 219 -14.69 -3.30 31.98
C LYS A 219 -14.91 -2.59 33.32
N ASP A 220 -14.97 -1.26 33.29
CA ASP A 220 -15.12 -0.41 34.48
C ASP A 220 -13.97 -0.66 35.50
N ASN A 221 -12.77 -0.97 34.99
CA ASN A 221 -11.57 -1.37 35.74
C ASN A 221 -11.68 -2.66 36.56
N GLU A 222 -12.66 -3.51 36.27
CA GLU A 222 -12.85 -4.81 36.94
C GLU A 222 -13.16 -5.90 35.92
N TRP A 223 -12.92 -7.18 36.26
CA TRP A 223 -13.40 -8.25 35.39
C TRP A 223 -14.86 -8.54 35.64
N GLN A 224 -15.62 -8.57 34.54
CA GLN A 224 -17.05 -8.82 34.56
C GLN A 224 -17.35 -10.05 33.71
N ILE A 225 -18.31 -10.84 34.20
CA ILE A 225 -18.86 -11.99 33.47
C ILE A 225 -19.93 -11.49 32.51
N GLN A 226 -19.81 -11.87 31.24
CA GLN A 226 -20.80 -11.54 30.22
C GLN A 226 -21.23 -12.78 29.42
N ASN A 227 -22.39 -12.69 28.76
CA ASN A 227 -22.89 -13.79 27.93
C ASN A 227 -21.95 -14.04 26.75
N LYS A 228 -21.45 -15.27 26.66
CA LYS A 228 -20.49 -15.70 25.63
C LYS A 228 -21.00 -15.46 24.20
N LYS A 229 -22.26 -15.77 23.92
CA LYS A 229 -22.81 -15.65 22.57
C LYS A 229 -22.91 -14.19 22.13
N ASP A 230 -23.47 -13.36 23.01
CA ASP A 230 -23.69 -11.94 22.73
C ASP A 230 -22.35 -11.22 22.56
N GLN A 231 -21.39 -11.50 23.45
CA GLN A 231 -20.07 -10.88 23.39
C GLN A 231 -19.24 -11.29 22.18
N VAL A 232 -19.30 -12.56 21.74
CA VAL A 232 -18.62 -12.95 20.51
C VAL A 232 -19.22 -12.28 19.28
N ASN A 233 -20.55 -12.10 19.25
CA ASN A 233 -21.20 -11.35 18.17
C ASN A 233 -20.71 -9.90 18.17
N HIS A 234 -20.78 -9.21 19.31
CA HIS A 234 -20.30 -7.82 19.42
C HIS A 234 -18.82 -7.67 19.05
N LEU A 235 -17.97 -8.59 19.52
CA LEU A 235 -16.55 -8.60 19.21
C LEU A 235 -16.29 -8.80 17.72
N TYR A 236 -17.05 -9.70 17.08
CA TYR A 236 -16.97 -9.94 15.65
C TYR A 236 -17.39 -8.70 14.86
N ASP A 237 -18.59 -8.17 15.14
CA ASP A 237 -19.21 -7.07 14.40
C ASP A 237 -18.35 -5.78 14.49
N HIS A 238 -17.79 -5.51 15.67
CA HIS A 238 -16.89 -4.36 15.86
C HIS A 238 -15.60 -4.49 15.04
N ASN A 239 -14.95 -5.66 15.08
CA ASN A 239 -13.71 -5.88 14.34
C ASN A 239 -13.94 -5.96 12.82
N GLU A 240 -15.11 -6.43 12.40
CA GLU A 240 -15.55 -6.36 11.00
C GLU A 240 -15.65 -4.90 10.55
N MET A 241 -16.32 -4.03 11.33
CA MET A 241 -16.43 -2.60 11.01
C MET A 241 -15.05 -1.92 10.91
N VAL A 242 -14.11 -2.28 11.78
CA VAL A 242 -12.72 -1.77 11.73
C VAL A 242 -12.04 -2.20 10.42
N LEU A 243 -12.20 -3.46 10.01
CA LEU A 243 -11.64 -3.96 8.75
C LEU A 243 -12.30 -3.31 7.52
N GLU A 244 -13.62 -3.12 7.53
CA GLU A 244 -14.35 -2.45 6.45
C GLU A 244 -13.89 -0.99 6.29
N THR A 245 -13.79 -0.26 7.41
CA THR A 245 -13.32 1.13 7.42
C THR A 245 -11.91 1.24 6.85
N TRP A 246 -11.00 0.38 7.31
CA TRP A 246 -9.63 0.35 6.80
C TRP A 246 -9.59 -0.05 5.32
N TYR A 247 -10.38 -1.04 4.90
CA TYR A 247 -10.44 -1.45 3.50
C TYR A 247 -10.88 -0.30 2.59
N ASP A 248 -11.92 0.45 2.98
CA ASP A 248 -12.43 1.56 2.18
C ASP A 248 -11.42 2.70 2.00
N GLU A 249 -10.58 2.96 3.01
CA GLU A 249 -9.51 3.97 2.95
C GLU A 249 -8.30 3.55 2.09
N TYR A 250 -8.01 2.25 2.00
CA TYR A 250 -6.75 1.74 1.44
C TYR A 250 -6.89 0.84 0.20
N LYS A 251 -8.11 0.48 -0.22
CA LYS A 251 -8.37 -0.36 -1.40
C LYS A 251 -7.70 0.14 -2.69
N ASP A 252 -7.61 1.44 -2.88
CA ASP A 252 -7.00 2.04 -4.09
C ASP A 252 -5.47 1.89 -4.13
N LYS A 253 -4.84 1.72 -2.96
CA LYS A 253 -3.38 1.59 -2.82
C LYS A 253 -2.89 0.15 -2.89
N HIS A 254 -3.77 -0.81 -2.57
CA HIS A 254 -3.45 -2.23 -2.47
C HIS A 254 -4.46 -3.08 -3.26
N PRO A 255 -4.28 -3.23 -4.59
CA PRO A 255 -5.19 -4.02 -5.40
C PRO A 255 -5.14 -5.54 -5.09
N ASP A 256 -4.08 -6.01 -4.43
CA ASP A 256 -3.86 -7.40 -4.05
C ASP A 256 -4.82 -7.89 -2.96
N ILE A 257 -5.25 -7.01 -2.05
CA ILE A 257 -6.20 -7.36 -0.99
C ILE A 257 -7.67 -7.33 -1.44
N ILE A 258 -7.97 -6.69 -2.58
CA ILE A 258 -9.34 -6.53 -3.10
C ILE A 258 -9.98 -7.90 -3.31
N HIS A 259 -9.27 -8.84 -3.92
CA HIS A 259 -9.83 -10.15 -4.24
C HIS A 259 -10.16 -10.96 -2.97
N SER A 260 -9.28 -10.89 -1.97
CA SER A 260 -9.48 -11.57 -0.67
C SER A 260 -10.65 -10.97 0.12
N PHE A 261 -10.77 -9.63 0.12
CA PHE A 261 -11.87 -8.95 0.82
C PHE A 261 -13.22 -9.16 0.12
N GLN A 262 -13.25 -9.13 -1.22
CA GLN A 262 -14.46 -9.48 -1.99
C GLN A 262 -14.91 -10.92 -1.74
N ARG A 263 -13.96 -11.86 -1.65
CA ARG A 263 -14.26 -13.25 -1.29
C ARG A 263 -14.84 -13.34 0.13
N TYR A 264 -14.32 -12.57 1.08
CA TYR A 264 -14.88 -12.47 2.42
C TYR A 264 -16.33 -11.96 2.38
N LEU A 265 -16.60 -10.85 1.69
CA LEU A 265 -17.94 -10.27 1.55
C LEU A 265 -18.95 -11.26 0.94
N ASN A 266 -18.55 -12.02 -0.08
CA ASN A 266 -19.40 -13.04 -0.70
C ASN A 266 -19.74 -14.20 0.24
N ASN A 267 -18.82 -14.56 1.14
CA ASN A 267 -19.03 -15.66 2.09
C ASN A 267 -19.71 -15.21 3.39
N ARG A 268 -19.83 -13.89 3.63
CA ARG A 268 -20.44 -13.34 4.85
C ARG A 268 -21.91 -13.74 4.99
N ASP A 269 -22.62 -13.81 3.86
CA ASP A 269 -24.03 -14.19 3.83
C ASP A 269 -24.25 -15.69 4.10
N GLU A 270 -23.17 -16.49 4.07
CA GLU A 270 -23.21 -17.91 4.45
C GLU A 270 -23.08 -18.08 5.97
N ASN A 271 -24.23 -18.19 6.65
CA ASN A 271 -24.32 -18.40 8.10
C ASN A 271 -23.42 -19.53 8.63
N HIS A 272 -23.17 -20.59 7.86
CA HIS A 272 -22.31 -21.70 8.28
C HIS A 272 -20.85 -21.29 8.43
N VAL A 273 -20.33 -20.49 7.48
CA VAL A 273 -18.94 -20.01 7.53
C VAL A 273 -18.77 -19.04 8.70
N LEU A 274 -19.72 -18.11 8.87
CA LEU A 274 -19.72 -17.16 9.97
C LEU A 274 -19.73 -17.87 11.34
N ASN A 275 -20.60 -18.86 11.51
CA ASN A 275 -20.69 -19.61 12.77
C ASN A 275 -19.39 -20.37 13.07
N ASN A 276 -18.77 -20.99 12.05
CA ASN A 276 -17.48 -21.66 12.22
C ASN A 276 -16.39 -20.67 12.67
N VAL A 277 -16.35 -19.46 12.11
CA VAL A 277 -15.38 -18.44 12.52
C VAL A 277 -15.62 -17.99 13.95
N LYS A 278 -16.88 -17.82 14.37
CA LYS A 278 -17.24 -17.48 15.76
C LYS A 278 -16.84 -18.57 16.75
N GLU A 279 -17.00 -19.85 16.38
CA GLU A 279 -16.49 -20.97 17.16
C GLU A 279 -14.95 -20.97 17.25
N GLU A 280 -14.26 -20.69 16.14
CA GLU A 280 -12.80 -20.55 16.15
C GLU A 280 -12.31 -19.40 17.04
N ILE A 281 -13.05 -18.29 17.09
CA ILE A 281 -12.76 -17.18 18.02
C ILE A 281 -12.86 -17.68 19.46
N LEU A 282 -13.92 -18.41 19.82
CA LEU A 282 -14.08 -18.96 21.17
C LEU A 282 -12.94 -19.89 21.58
N ILE A 283 -12.52 -20.76 20.66
CA ILE A 283 -11.38 -21.67 20.88
C ILE A 283 -10.09 -20.86 21.08
N MET A 284 -9.88 -19.81 20.29
CA MET A 284 -8.74 -18.91 20.41
C MET A 284 -8.73 -18.17 21.76
N LEU A 285 -9.87 -17.61 22.20
CA LEU A 285 -10.01 -16.97 23.52
C LEU A 285 -9.68 -17.92 24.67
N TYR A 286 -10.01 -19.21 24.53
CA TYR A 286 -9.69 -20.22 25.54
C TYR A 286 -8.21 -20.62 25.50
N ASN A 287 -7.65 -20.84 24.32
CA ASN A 287 -6.26 -21.29 24.17
C ASN A 287 -5.27 -20.23 24.64
N ASN A 288 -5.56 -18.96 24.36
CA ASN A 288 -4.69 -17.84 24.70
C ASN A 288 -4.91 -17.31 26.13
N ARG A 289 -5.81 -17.91 26.93
CA ARG A 289 -6.10 -17.48 28.32
C ARG A 289 -4.90 -17.46 29.26
N ASN A 290 -3.86 -18.25 28.95
CA ASN A 290 -2.64 -18.31 29.74
C ASN A 290 -1.72 -17.10 29.52
N MET A 291 -1.98 -16.31 28.47
CA MET A 291 -1.26 -15.05 28.24
C MET A 291 -1.65 -13.98 29.26
N ILE A 292 -2.82 -14.12 29.90
CA ILE A 292 -3.28 -13.24 30.97
C ILE A 292 -2.68 -13.73 32.29
N PRO A 293 -1.87 -12.90 32.99
CA PRO A 293 -1.22 -13.28 34.24
C PRO A 293 -2.20 -13.77 35.33
N ASP A 294 -1.79 -14.77 36.11
CA ASP A 294 -2.63 -15.34 37.16
C ASP A 294 -2.89 -14.38 38.33
N THR A 295 -2.02 -13.38 38.56
CA THR A 295 -2.27 -12.28 39.52
C THR A 295 -3.58 -11.55 39.23
N ILE A 296 -4.01 -11.54 37.97
CA ILE A 296 -5.26 -10.93 37.49
C ILE A 296 -6.47 -11.88 37.66
N LYS A 297 -6.22 -13.19 37.82
CA LYS A 297 -7.25 -14.23 37.98
C LYS A 297 -7.56 -14.57 39.45
N VAL A 298 -6.73 -14.14 40.40
CA VAL A 298 -6.79 -14.53 41.82
C VAL A 298 -7.89 -13.81 42.60
N GLU A 299 -8.28 -12.58 42.23
CA GLU A 299 -9.37 -11.85 42.88
C GLU A 299 -10.69 -12.64 42.90
N TYR A 300 -10.93 -13.51 41.90
CA TYR A 300 -12.18 -14.28 41.77
C TYR A 300 -12.20 -15.66 42.44
N LYS A 301 -11.04 -16.25 42.77
CA LYS A 301 -11.04 -17.54 43.48
C LYS A 301 -11.52 -17.41 44.92
N ASN A 302 -11.39 -16.22 45.51
CA ASN A 302 -11.79 -15.97 46.89
C ASN A 302 -13.31 -15.73 47.01
N GLU A 303 -13.96 -15.11 46.01
CA GLU A 303 -15.41 -14.82 46.07
C GLU A 303 -16.30 -16.06 45.88
N ILE A 304 -15.87 -17.07 45.11
CA ILE A 304 -16.65 -18.30 44.89
C ILE A 304 -16.61 -19.22 46.11
N HIS A 305 -15.59 -19.09 46.98
CA HIS A 305 -15.47 -19.90 48.18
C HIS A 305 -16.27 -19.36 49.37
N GLU A 306 -16.66 -18.08 49.34
CA GLU A 306 -17.51 -17.45 50.36
C GLU A 306 -19.02 -17.51 50.04
N ALA A 307 -19.38 -17.94 48.84
CA ALA A 307 -20.76 -18.08 48.37
C ALA A 307 -21.28 -19.54 48.34
N ASN A 308 -20.51 -20.50 48.85
CA ASN A 308 -20.92 -21.90 49.07
C ASN A 308 -20.80 -22.26 50.55
#